data_AF-A0A453QX19-F1
#
_entry.id   AF-A0A453QX19-F1
#
_cell.length_a   1.000
_cell.length_b   1.000
_cell.length_c   1.000
_cell.angle_alpha   90.00
_cell.angle_beta   90.00
_cell.angle_gamma   90.00
#
_symmetry.space_group_name_H-M   'P 1'
#
loop_
_entity.id
_entity.type
_entity.pdbx_description
1 polymer ?
#
loop_
_entity_poly.entity_id
_entity_poly.type
_entity_poly.pdbx_seq_one_letter_code
_entity_poly.pdbx_strand_id
1 'polypeptide(L)'
;MKGEVSLDIGSTNGKTLGKKNELIIWLKLTDCQRQLYEAFLKSDILNTMRPPLPHITILKKICDHPLMLTKIAAEGILEGMEDMDGKLNDHDMVRLEKMALNLAGMSYDDDDDDDDDALQVGHEISCKLSFIMSLLRNLLEEGHHVLIFSQTRKMLNLVQVCSCEYASSHVCL
;
A
#
# COMPACT_ATOMS: atom_id res chain seq x y z
N MET A 1 -13.10 -33.46 -10.49
CA MET A 1 -12.63 -34.83 -10.16
C MET A 1 -11.58 -34.70 -9.08
N LYS A 2 -11.81 -35.33 -7.92
CA LYS A 2 -10.89 -35.38 -6.78
C LYS A 2 -9.63 -36.15 -7.17
N GLY A 3 -8.47 -35.68 -6.73
CA GLY A 3 -7.20 -36.38 -6.82
C GLY A 3 -6.41 -36.16 -5.55
N GLU A 4 -6.84 -36.75 -4.44
CA GLU A 4 -5.99 -36.91 -3.28
C GLU A 4 -5.15 -38.17 -3.51
N VAL A 5 -3.86 -38.00 -3.72
CA VAL A 5 -2.88 -39.09 -3.75
C VAL A 5 -2.44 -39.31 -2.30
N SER A 6 -2.96 -40.37 -1.67
CA SER A 6 -2.44 -40.85 -0.40
C SER A 6 -1.32 -41.85 -0.70
N LEU A 7 -0.09 -41.50 -0.32
CA LEU A 7 1.03 -42.45 -0.29
C LEU A 7 1.02 -43.10 1.10
N ASP A 8 0.51 -44.33 1.15
CA ASP A 8 0.61 -45.21 2.30
C ASP A 8 2.00 -45.87 2.29
N ILE A 9 2.89 -45.40 3.16
CA ILE A 9 4.14 -46.09 3.51
C ILE A 9 4.18 -46.15 5.04
N GLY A 10 4.11 -47.37 5.56
CA GLY A 10 3.97 -47.67 6.97
C GLY A 10 5.12 -47.20 7.86
N SER A 11 4.72 -46.87 9.10
CA SER A 11 5.52 -46.81 10.33
C SER A 11 6.71 -45.84 10.40
N THR A 12 6.41 -44.59 10.75
CA THR A 12 7.02 -43.87 11.88
C THR A 12 5.95 -42.93 12.46
N ASN A 13 6.04 -42.49 13.73
CA ASN A 13 5.12 -41.53 14.36
C ASN A 13 5.09 -40.17 13.61
N GLY A 14 4.44 -40.13 12.46
CA GLY A 14 4.34 -38.95 11.61
C GLY A 14 3.33 -38.00 12.21
N LYS A 15 3.81 -36.91 12.82
CA LYS A 15 2.96 -35.78 13.21
C LYS A 15 2.21 -35.32 11.97
N THR A 16 0.90 -35.54 11.93
CA THR A 16 0.03 -35.00 10.89
C THR A 16 0.05 -33.48 10.99
N LEU A 17 0.39 -32.81 9.89
CA LEU A 17 0.34 -31.34 9.84
C LEU A 17 -1.11 -30.87 10.06
N GLY A 18 -1.25 -29.72 10.71
CA GLY A 18 -2.56 -29.08 10.87
C GLY A 18 -3.20 -28.73 9.53
N LYS A 19 -4.52 -28.54 9.53
CA LYS A 19 -5.27 -28.11 8.35
C LYS A 19 -4.75 -26.75 7.86
N LYS A 20 -4.36 -26.68 6.58
CA LYS A 20 -4.04 -25.43 5.90
C LYS A 20 -5.34 -24.77 5.41
N ASN A 21 -5.60 -23.54 5.85
CA ASN A 21 -6.71 -22.73 5.36
C ASN A 21 -6.17 -21.58 4.49
N GLU A 22 -6.80 -21.31 3.35
CA GLU A 22 -6.44 -20.22 2.44
C GLU A 22 -7.63 -19.28 2.29
N LEU A 23 -7.39 -17.97 2.47
CA LEU A 23 -8.40 -16.93 2.50
C LEU A 23 -7.99 -15.82 1.54
N ILE A 24 -8.90 -15.39 0.67
CA ILE A 24 -8.71 -14.22 -0.20
C ILE A 24 -9.49 -13.06 0.40
N ILE A 25 -8.79 -11.97 0.70
CA ILE A 25 -9.38 -10.78 1.33
C ILE A 25 -9.49 -9.68 0.27
N TRP A 26 -10.72 -9.33 -0.06
CA TRP A 26 -11.03 -8.25 -0.99
C TRP A 26 -11.07 -6.93 -0.22
N LEU A 27 -10.17 -6.01 -0.55
CA LEU A 27 -10.06 -4.71 0.10
C LEU A 27 -10.52 -3.60 -0.84
N LYS A 28 -11.34 -2.69 -0.33
CA LYS A 28 -11.71 -1.47 -1.03
C LYS A 28 -10.54 -0.48 -0.95
N LEU A 29 -10.21 0.16 -2.07
CA LEU A 29 -9.24 1.26 -2.07
C LEU A 29 -9.73 2.40 -1.17
N THR A 30 -8.78 3.06 -0.50
CA THR A 30 -9.05 4.32 0.20
C THR A 30 -9.40 5.41 -0.80
N ASP A 31 -10.01 6.50 -0.33
CA ASP A 31 -10.38 7.61 -1.20
C ASP A 31 -9.13 8.24 -1.85
N CYS A 32 -8.05 8.41 -1.08
CA CYS A 32 -6.75 8.83 -1.60
C CYS A 32 -6.20 7.89 -2.70
N GLN A 33 -6.20 6.58 -2.45
CA GLN A 33 -5.75 5.60 -3.47
C GLN A 33 -6.60 5.67 -4.73
N ARG A 34 -7.93 5.80 -4.60
CA ARG A 34 -8.84 5.92 -5.73
C ARG A 34 -8.56 7.17 -6.54
N GLN A 35 -8.38 8.31 -5.88
CA GLN A 35 -8.11 9.59 -6.55
C GLN A 35 -6.78 9.53 -7.32
N LEU A 36 -5.70 9.01 -6.71
CA LEU A 36 -4.42 8.81 -7.41
C LEU A 36 -4.54 7.85 -8.59
N TYR A 37 -5.33 6.78 -8.43
CA TYR A 37 -5.58 5.82 -9.49
C TYR A 37 -6.30 6.47 -10.67
N GLU A 38 -7.36 7.24 -10.40
CA GLU A 38 -8.14 7.95 -11.41
C GLU A 38 -7.34 9.07 -12.08
N ALA A 39 -6.57 9.84 -11.32
CA ALA A 39 -5.67 10.87 -11.87
C ALA A 39 -4.62 10.25 -12.80
N PHE A 40 -3.97 9.16 -12.38
CA PHE A 40 -3.04 8.44 -13.25
C PHE A 40 -3.71 7.89 -14.52
N LEU A 41 -4.94 7.39 -14.41
CA LEU A 41 -5.69 6.91 -15.58
C LEU A 41 -6.08 8.02 -16.56
N LYS A 42 -6.18 9.27 -16.11
CA LYS A 42 -6.45 10.42 -16.96
C LYS A 42 -5.20 11.07 -17.55
N SER A 43 -4.03 10.78 -16.98
CA SER A 43 -2.76 11.35 -17.43
C SER A 43 -2.38 10.94 -18.85
N ASP A 44 -1.68 11.83 -19.56
CA ASP A 44 -1.15 11.56 -20.89
C ASP A 44 0.03 10.58 -20.90
N ILE A 45 0.55 10.23 -19.71
CA ILE A 45 1.55 9.16 -19.53
C ILE A 45 1.04 7.83 -20.11
N LEU A 46 -0.26 7.56 -20.06
CA LEU A 46 -0.82 6.34 -20.66
C LEU A 46 -0.65 6.30 -22.19
N ASN A 47 -0.72 7.46 -22.84
CA ASN A 47 -0.61 7.58 -24.28
C ASN A 47 0.86 7.60 -24.74
N THR A 48 1.75 8.14 -23.91
CA THR A 48 3.16 8.39 -24.24
C THR A 48 4.10 7.24 -23.87
N MET A 49 3.88 6.56 -22.74
CA MET A 49 4.74 5.43 -22.32
C MET A 49 4.33 4.14 -23.04
N ARG A 50 5.28 3.55 -23.80
CA ARG A 50 5.20 2.17 -24.28
C ARG A 50 6.44 1.40 -23.80
N PRO A 51 6.33 0.11 -23.45
CA PRO A 51 5.14 -0.78 -23.45
C PRO A 51 4.18 -0.51 -22.27
N PRO A 52 2.99 -1.16 -22.16
CA PRO A 52 2.00 -0.91 -21.09
C PRO A 52 2.38 -1.47 -19.69
N LEU A 53 3.42 -2.30 -19.60
CA LEU A 53 3.85 -2.94 -18.35
C LEU A 53 4.21 -1.96 -17.20
N PRO A 54 4.88 -0.81 -17.45
CA PRO A 54 5.14 0.20 -16.44
C PRO A 54 3.85 0.81 -15.88
N HIS A 55 2.82 1.03 -16.70
CA HIS A 55 1.53 1.56 -16.24
C HIS A 55 0.87 0.61 -15.23
N ILE A 56 0.84 -0.69 -15.53
CA ILE A 56 0.33 -1.72 -14.60
C ILE A 56 1.15 -1.72 -13.30
N THR A 57 2.45 -1.50 -13.39
CA THR A 57 3.34 -1.45 -12.22
C THR A 57 3.03 -0.23 -11.35
N ILE A 58 2.73 0.92 -11.95
CA ILE A 58 2.32 2.13 -11.23
C ILE A 58 0.99 1.93 -10.54
N LEU A 59 -0.02 1.40 -11.24
CA LEU A 59 -1.34 1.11 -10.67
C LEU A 59 -1.24 0.11 -9.49
N LYS A 60 -0.39 -0.92 -9.60
CA LYS A 60 -0.10 -1.84 -8.49
C LYS A 60 0.51 -1.12 -7.28
N LYS A 61 1.44 -0.19 -7.51
CA LYS A 61 2.06 0.61 -6.43
C LYS A 61 1.04 1.48 -5.72
N ILE A 62 0.12 2.13 -6.45
CA ILE A 62 -0.99 2.90 -5.84
C ILE A 62 -1.83 2.01 -4.92
N CYS A 63 -2.20 0.81 -5.39
CA CYS A 63 -2.95 -0.16 -4.58
C CYS A 63 -2.18 -0.71 -3.37
N ASP A 64 -0.85 -0.80 -3.44
CA ASP A 64 -0.01 -1.19 -2.29
C ASP A 64 0.07 -0.06 -1.26
N HIS A 65 0.57 1.11 -1.67
CA HIS A 65 0.66 2.29 -0.84
C HIS A 65 0.96 3.55 -1.68
N PRO A 66 0.25 4.68 -1.48
CA PRO A 66 0.49 5.93 -2.22
C PRO A 66 1.96 6.40 -2.25
N LEU A 67 2.68 6.30 -1.12
CA LEU A 67 4.10 6.69 -1.04
C LEU A 67 5.08 5.80 -1.83
N MET A 68 4.61 4.75 -2.50
CA MET A 68 5.47 3.87 -3.31
C MET A 68 5.64 4.31 -4.76
N LEU A 69 5.01 5.43 -5.15
CA LEU A 69 5.13 6.02 -6.48
C LEU A 69 6.56 6.47 -6.79
N THR A 70 6.89 6.44 -8.07
CA THR A 70 8.14 7.00 -8.60
C THR A 70 7.91 8.42 -9.06
N LYS A 71 8.96 9.25 -9.10
CA LYS A 71 8.91 10.63 -9.60
C LYS A 71 8.09 10.80 -10.89
N ILE A 72 8.39 10.01 -11.92
CA ILE A 72 7.65 10.02 -13.22
C ILE A 72 6.15 9.75 -13.05
N ALA A 73 5.79 8.86 -12.12
CA ALA A 73 4.39 8.54 -11.88
C ALA A 73 3.69 9.65 -11.09
N ALA A 74 4.41 10.31 -10.18
CA ALA A 74 3.92 11.47 -9.45
C ALA A 74 3.71 12.68 -10.36
N GLU A 75 4.61 12.91 -11.33
CA GLU A 75 4.48 13.97 -12.34
C GLU A 75 3.22 13.81 -13.20
N GLY A 76 2.96 12.61 -13.75
CA GLY A 76 1.73 12.39 -14.53
C GLY A 76 0.46 12.41 -13.68
N ILE A 77 0.55 12.05 -12.41
CA ILE A 77 -0.58 12.18 -11.48
C ILE A 77 -0.91 13.66 -11.26
N LEU A 78 0.09 14.53 -11.13
CA LEU A 78 -0.09 15.97 -11.00
C LEU A 78 -0.77 16.56 -12.25
N GLU A 79 -0.29 16.19 -13.44
CA GLU A 79 -0.92 16.56 -14.72
C GLU A 79 -2.39 16.11 -14.77
N GLY A 80 -2.67 14.84 -14.43
CA GLY A 80 -4.04 14.31 -14.42
C GLY A 80 -4.96 14.89 -13.35
N MET A 81 -4.42 15.61 -12.36
CA MET A 81 -5.20 16.35 -11.35
C MET A 81 -5.66 17.72 -11.85
N GLU A 82 -4.91 18.37 -12.74
CA GLU A 82 -5.33 19.64 -13.36
C GLU A 82 -6.64 19.47 -14.16
N ASP A 83 -6.84 18.28 -14.74
CA ASP A 83 -8.04 17.90 -15.47
C ASP A 83 -9.20 17.36 -14.59
N MET A 84 -9.01 17.25 -13.27
CA MET A 84 -10.05 16.84 -12.31
C MET A 84 -10.86 18.07 -11.85
N ASP A 85 -11.80 18.52 -12.68
CA ASP A 85 -12.72 19.61 -12.35
C ASP A 85 -13.63 19.27 -11.14
N GLY A 86 -13.41 19.95 -10.00
CA GLY A 86 -14.42 20.28 -8.99
C GLY A 86 -15.09 19.14 -8.18
N LYS A 87 -14.49 17.96 -8.04
CA LYS A 87 -15.11 16.83 -7.30
C LYS A 87 -14.63 16.60 -5.87
N LEU A 88 -13.63 17.34 -5.42
CA LEU A 88 -13.01 17.16 -4.11
C LEU A 88 -13.09 18.45 -3.31
N ASN A 89 -13.09 18.34 -1.99
CA ASN A 89 -12.98 19.51 -1.13
C ASN A 89 -11.58 20.12 -1.32
N ASP A 90 -11.46 21.45 -1.29
CA ASP A 90 -10.18 22.16 -1.48
C ASP A 90 -9.05 21.59 -0.62
N HIS A 91 -9.36 21.21 0.61
CA HIS A 91 -8.39 20.61 1.55
C HIS A 91 -7.83 19.26 1.09
N ASP A 92 -8.67 18.40 0.48
CA ASP A 92 -8.25 17.06 0.02
C ASP A 92 -7.37 17.17 -1.23
N MET A 93 -7.69 18.12 -2.12
CA MET A 93 -6.86 18.44 -3.28
C MET A 93 -5.47 18.90 -2.86
N VAL A 94 -5.39 19.86 -1.95
CA VAL A 94 -4.11 20.40 -1.44
C VAL A 94 -3.27 19.29 -0.80
N ARG A 95 -3.88 18.40 -0.01
CA ARG A 95 -3.15 17.27 0.61
C ARG A 95 -2.62 16.29 -0.43
N LEU A 96 -3.39 16.02 -1.48
CA LEU A 96 -3.04 15.09 -2.54
C LEU A 96 -1.93 15.63 -3.45
N GLU A 97 -2.03 16.92 -3.78
CA GLU A 97 -1.00 17.67 -4.50
C GLU A 97 0.31 17.71 -3.70
N LYS A 98 0.25 18.03 -2.41
CA LYS A 98 1.41 17.97 -1.49
C LYS A 98 2.02 16.58 -1.46
N MET A 99 1.22 15.51 -1.45
CA MET A 99 1.72 14.13 -1.52
C MET A 99 2.41 13.84 -2.86
N ALA A 100 1.83 14.26 -3.99
CA ALA A 100 2.40 14.08 -5.31
C ALA A 100 3.72 14.86 -5.48
N LEU A 101 3.78 16.13 -5.04
CA LEU A 101 4.97 16.98 -5.09
C LEU A 101 6.13 16.41 -4.26
N ASN A 102 5.83 15.90 -3.06
CA ASN A 102 6.81 15.23 -2.22
C ASN A 102 7.35 13.95 -2.88
N LEU A 103 6.50 13.20 -3.60
CA LEU A 103 6.92 12.02 -4.37
C LEU A 103 7.68 12.35 -5.66
N ALA A 104 7.40 13.52 -6.26
CA ALA A 104 8.13 14.06 -7.41
C ALA A 104 9.49 14.66 -7.01
N GLY A 105 9.74 14.84 -5.71
CA GLY A 105 10.94 15.51 -5.20
C GLY A 105 10.98 16.97 -5.63
N MET A 106 9.82 17.64 -5.64
CA MET A 106 9.63 19.03 -6.03
C MET A 106 9.13 19.89 -4.86
N SER A 107 9.57 19.60 -3.63
CA SER A 107 9.31 20.51 -2.50
C SER A 107 9.90 21.88 -2.85
N TYR A 108 9.04 22.89 -3.00
CA TYR A 108 9.49 24.27 -3.10
C TYR A 108 10.07 24.64 -1.73
N ASP A 109 11.39 24.84 -1.67
CA ASP A 109 12.09 25.41 -0.53
C ASP A 109 11.78 26.92 -0.48
N ASP A 110 10.52 27.31 -0.24
CA ASP A 110 10.15 28.69 0.04
C ASP A 110 9.45 28.77 1.41
N ASP A 111 9.96 29.72 2.20
CA ASP A 111 9.67 30.04 3.59
C ASP A 111 8.19 30.38 3.88
N ASP A 112 7.84 30.30 5.19
CA ASP A 112 6.62 30.79 5.86
C ASP A 112 5.36 29.88 5.85
N ASP A 113 5.31 28.90 6.78
CA ASP A 113 4.35 28.90 7.91
C ASP A 113 4.49 27.61 8.75
N ASP A 114 4.46 27.79 10.07
CA ASP A 114 4.42 26.74 11.11
C ASP A 114 3.30 25.73 10.85
N ASP A 115 3.62 24.55 10.31
CA ASP A 115 3.09 23.29 10.83
C ASP A 115 4.00 22.13 10.40
N ASP A 116 4.69 21.54 11.37
CA ASP A 116 5.40 20.28 11.28
C ASP A 116 4.41 19.11 11.05
N ASP A 117 3.47 19.22 10.11
CA ASP A 117 2.75 18.07 9.56
C ASP A 117 3.66 17.43 8.50
N ALA A 118 4.79 16.92 8.98
CA ALA A 118 5.69 16.03 8.26
C ALA A 118 4.86 14.83 7.82
N LEU A 119 4.23 14.92 6.63
CA LEU A 119 3.36 13.93 5.98
C LEU A 119 3.19 12.71 6.86
N GLN A 120 2.32 12.81 7.87
CA GLN A 120 2.18 11.72 8.82
C GLN A 120 1.82 10.51 7.96
N VAL A 121 2.68 9.48 7.99
CA VAL A 121 2.52 8.25 7.21
C VAL A 121 1.39 7.48 7.89
N GLY A 122 0.22 8.11 7.91
CA GLY A 122 -1.01 7.61 8.44
C GLY A 122 -1.33 6.43 7.58
N HIS A 123 -1.21 5.28 8.19
CA HIS A 123 -1.49 4.00 7.59
C HIS A 123 -2.90 3.91 6.95
N GLU A 124 -3.81 4.80 7.36
CA GLU A 124 -5.13 5.02 6.76
C GLU A 124 -5.13 5.49 5.30
N ILE A 125 -4.00 5.89 4.73
CA ILE A 125 -3.91 6.20 3.29
C ILE A 125 -3.83 4.94 2.41
N SER A 126 -3.45 3.78 2.95
CA SER A 126 -3.35 2.51 2.23
C SER A 126 -4.32 1.49 2.80
N CYS A 127 -5.22 0.93 1.99
CA CYS A 127 -6.10 -0.15 2.45
C CYS A 127 -5.32 -1.43 2.81
N LYS A 128 -4.22 -1.67 2.07
CA LYS A 128 -3.12 -2.63 2.31
C LYS A 128 -2.69 -2.65 3.75
N LEU A 129 -2.10 -1.52 4.10
CA LEU A 129 -1.58 -1.28 5.42
C LEU A 129 -2.76 -1.32 6.39
N SER A 130 -3.78 -0.44 6.22
CA SER A 130 -5.03 -0.33 7.01
C SER A 130 -5.47 -1.66 7.60
N PHE A 131 -5.68 -2.62 6.72
CA PHE A 131 -6.13 -3.95 7.07
C PHE A 131 -5.07 -4.77 7.85
N ILE A 132 -3.81 -4.76 7.41
CA ILE A 132 -2.72 -5.52 8.01
C ILE A 132 -2.50 -5.12 9.47
N MET A 133 -2.45 -3.83 9.85
CA MET A 133 -2.22 -3.51 11.27
C MET A 133 -3.41 -3.87 12.15
N SER A 134 -4.65 -3.72 11.66
CA SER A 134 -5.82 -4.19 12.39
C SER A 134 -5.79 -5.70 12.58
N LEU A 135 -5.39 -6.46 11.55
CA LEU A 135 -5.29 -7.92 11.63
C LEU A 135 -4.14 -8.36 12.55
N LEU A 136 -2.97 -7.72 12.44
CA LEU A 136 -1.79 -8.04 13.26
C LEU A 136 -2.08 -7.84 14.73
N ARG A 137 -2.78 -6.77 15.12
CA ARG A 137 -3.17 -6.53 16.51
C ARG A 137 -3.92 -7.74 17.09
N ASN A 138 -4.98 -8.18 16.42
CA ASN A 138 -5.80 -9.30 16.89
C ASN A 138 -4.98 -10.61 16.95
N LEU A 139 -4.20 -10.89 15.90
CA LEU A 139 -3.41 -12.12 15.84
C LEU A 139 -2.30 -12.16 16.91
N LEU A 140 -1.66 -11.03 17.19
CA LEU A 140 -0.62 -10.94 18.22
C LEU A 140 -1.23 -11.05 19.63
N GLU A 141 -2.38 -10.43 19.89
CA GLU A 141 -3.13 -10.57 21.14
C GLU A 141 -3.57 -12.03 21.39
N GLU A 142 -3.90 -12.76 20.33
CA GLU A 142 -4.22 -14.20 20.38
C GLU A 142 -2.97 -15.11 20.47
N GLY A 143 -1.76 -14.54 20.43
CA GLY A 143 -0.49 -15.28 20.54
C GLY A 143 -0.07 -15.99 19.26
N HIS A 144 -0.59 -15.59 18.10
CA HIS A 144 -0.21 -16.16 16.81
C HIS A 144 1.11 -15.59 16.29
N HIS A 145 1.91 -16.45 15.66
CA HIS A 145 3.12 -16.04 14.97
C HIS A 145 2.81 -15.77 13.50
N VAL A 146 3.05 -14.53 13.06
CA VAL A 146 2.67 -14.05 11.73
C VAL A 146 3.91 -13.89 10.85
N LEU A 147 3.83 -14.39 9.61
CA LEU A 147 4.82 -14.14 8.57
C LEU A 147 4.20 -13.27 7.48
N ILE A 148 4.85 -12.14 7.18
CA ILE A 148 4.39 -11.21 6.14
C ILE A 148 5.34 -11.31 4.95
N PHE A 149 4.77 -11.55 3.78
CA PHE A 149 5.50 -11.55 2.52
C PHE A 149 5.02 -10.40 1.64
N SER A 150 5.96 -9.70 1.01
CA SER A 150 5.67 -8.69 0.00
C SER A 150 6.69 -8.77 -1.13
N GLN A 151 6.24 -8.48 -2.35
CA GLN A 151 7.13 -8.42 -3.51
C GLN A 151 8.13 -7.26 -3.41
N THR A 152 7.79 -6.17 -2.74
CA THR A 152 8.65 -4.99 -2.65
C THR A 152 9.18 -4.78 -1.23
N ARG A 153 10.47 -4.45 -1.13
CA ARG A 153 11.10 -4.10 0.16
C ARG A 153 10.51 -2.83 0.76
N LYS A 154 10.13 -1.86 -0.09
CA LYS A 154 9.51 -0.60 0.37
C LYS A 154 8.23 -0.86 1.18
N MET A 155 7.38 -1.78 0.74
CA MET A 155 6.17 -2.14 1.49
C MET A 155 6.50 -2.82 2.82
N LEU A 156 7.53 -3.67 2.88
CA LEU A 156 8.00 -4.25 4.15
C LEU A 156 8.52 -3.18 5.11
N ASN A 157 9.26 -2.19 4.60
CA ASN A 157 9.72 -1.06 5.42
C ASN A 157 8.54 -0.25 5.97
N LEU A 158 7.49 0.00 5.17
CA LEU A 158 6.28 0.69 5.62
C LEU A 158 5.55 -0.11 6.72
N VAL A 159 5.41 -1.43 6.53
CA VAL A 159 4.85 -2.31 7.56
C VAL A 159 5.71 -2.25 8.83
N GLN A 160 7.03 -2.25 8.72
CA GLN A 160 7.92 -2.16 9.87
C GLN A 160 7.76 -0.83 10.61
N VAL A 161 7.80 0.30 9.89
CA VAL A 161 7.65 1.65 10.49
C VAL A 161 6.33 1.78 11.23
N CYS A 162 5.22 1.45 10.59
CA CYS A 162 3.91 1.52 11.24
C CYS A 162 3.78 0.51 12.39
N SER A 163 4.39 -0.68 12.31
CA SER A 163 4.37 -1.65 13.41
C SER A 163 5.15 -1.14 14.63
N CYS A 164 6.27 -0.46 14.42
CA CYS A 164 7.08 0.12 15.50
C CYS A 164 6.31 1.21 16.27
N GLU A 165 5.47 2.00 15.60
CA GLU A 165 4.59 2.97 16.27
C GLU A 165 3.56 2.28 17.18
N TYR A 166 3.11 1.07 16.82
CA TYR A 166 2.24 0.25 17.68
C TYR A 166 3.00 -0.49 18.79
N ALA A 167 4.31 -0.69 18.64
CA ALA A 167 5.11 -1.58 19.47
C ALA A 167 5.77 -0.91 20.70
N SER A 168 5.18 0.13 21.29
CA SER A 168 5.50 0.51 22.69
C SER A 168 5.17 -0.61 23.70
N SER A 169 4.57 -1.72 23.27
CA SER A 169 4.41 -2.92 24.08
C SER A 169 4.55 -4.16 23.22
N HIS A 170 5.78 -4.68 23.09
CA HIS A 170 6.07 -6.06 22.66
C HIS A 170 5.75 -6.39 21.19
N VAL A 171 6.66 -6.08 20.25
CA VAL A 171 7.07 -6.93 19.10
C VAL A 171 7.87 -6.06 18.12
N CYS A 172 9.17 -6.31 18.01
CA CYS A 172 9.92 -6.01 16.78
C CYS A 172 9.80 -7.24 15.88
N LEU A 173 9.34 -7.02 14.64
CA LEU A 173 9.45 -7.98 13.54
C LEU A 173 10.91 -8.23 13.17
#